data_AF-A0A3M1QI63-F1
#
_entry.id   AF-A0A3M1QI63-F1
#
_cell.length_a   1.000
_cell.length_b   1.000
_cell.length_c   1.000
_cell.angle_alpha   90.00
_cell.angle_beta   90.00
_cell.angle_gamma   90.00
#
_symmetry.space_group_name_H-M   'P 1'
#
loop_
_entity.id
_entity.type
_entity.pdbx_description
1 polymer ?
#
loop_
_entity_poly.entity_id
_entity_poly.type
_entity_poly.pdbx_seq_one_letter_code
_entity_poly.pdbx_strand_id
1 'polypeptide(L)'
;MTPDDILQAAYHQAQQADTAPIITDEAILERVAIVVRKKPRAAIRVLLACLLAKIDRPHVDIRKPFTQIDGEDTYSGRDYDETYITRFVLDYDLPVIPTTGFLTPALRAKNILLTPNVNLGGRTSGNNVYAAMLQLLTDVHTELVRAGDLLAETIRQLIIYRDERKQRIVSLLSALEAVKGNVPLSSEDIVRLIEQHLALKGTSRLPVLIVTAIYQVAENYLRERILPLEAHTAADSQTGTIGDVQIALMSDDDIVTAYEMKTRPITIQDIDLAMQKIASSRHQLNNYIFITTEPIAEPVRKYTEGVYNRTGIEIAILDCLEFLRYFLHLFHRLRTEFLDAYQNLVINEPESGVSQPLKEAFLALRQAAEYNDEDSLDE
;
A
#
# COMPACT_ATOMS: atom_id res chain seq x y z
N MET A 1 31.99 11.21 -8.52
CA MET A 1 30.91 11.11 -7.51
C MET A 1 30.00 10.02 -8.01
N THR A 2 29.69 9.01 -7.20
CA THR A 2 28.79 7.93 -7.62
C THR A 2 27.33 8.40 -7.60
N PRO A 3 26.39 7.70 -8.26
CA PRO A 3 24.97 8.02 -8.13
C PRO A 3 24.45 8.03 -6.69
N ASP A 4 24.94 7.12 -5.84
CA ASP A 4 24.57 7.10 -4.41
C ASP A 4 25.10 8.34 -3.68
N ASP A 5 26.36 8.76 -3.95
CA ASP A 5 26.92 9.98 -3.37
C ASP A 5 26.13 11.23 -3.77
N ILE A 6 25.65 11.29 -5.02
CA ILE A 6 24.81 12.39 -5.52
C ILE A 6 23.48 12.46 -4.76
N LEU A 7 22.82 11.31 -4.56
CA LEU A 7 21.56 11.24 -3.81
C LEU A 7 21.74 11.63 -2.35
N GLN A 8 22.83 11.16 -1.71
CA GLN A 8 23.17 11.52 -0.34
C GLN A 8 23.43 13.03 -0.18
N ALA A 9 24.21 13.62 -1.10
CA ALA A 9 24.46 15.05 -1.10
C ALA A 9 23.17 15.86 -1.27
N ALA A 10 22.31 15.47 -2.21
CA ALA A 10 21.02 16.12 -2.44
C ALA A 10 20.08 15.99 -1.24
N TYR A 11 20.07 14.84 -0.56
CA TYR A 11 19.30 14.62 0.66
C TYR A 11 19.80 15.51 1.81
N HIS A 12 21.11 15.57 2.05
CA HIS A 12 21.68 16.44 3.07
C HIS A 12 21.38 17.92 2.80
N GLN A 13 21.49 18.36 1.55
CA GLN A 13 21.11 19.72 1.15
C GLN A 13 19.62 19.98 1.42
N ALA A 14 18.75 19.05 1.05
CA ALA A 14 17.32 19.13 1.30
C ALA A 14 16.99 19.26 2.79
N GLN A 15 17.65 18.49 3.65
CA GLN A 15 17.49 18.58 5.11
C GLN A 15 17.98 19.91 5.69
N GLN A 16 19.10 20.43 5.20
CA GLN A 16 19.65 21.71 5.67
C GLN A 16 18.79 22.91 5.27
N ALA A 17 18.15 22.85 4.10
CA ALA A 17 17.24 23.88 3.64
C ALA A 17 15.92 23.91 4.44
N ASP A 18 15.52 22.78 5.00
CA ASP A 18 14.31 22.61 5.82
C ASP A 18 13.07 23.22 5.14
N THR A 19 12.49 24.28 5.72
CA THR A 19 11.31 24.96 5.18
C THR A 19 11.63 25.92 4.03
N ALA A 20 12.88 26.38 3.90
CA ALA A 20 13.28 27.34 2.87
C ALA A 20 13.48 26.65 1.51
N PRO A 21 12.89 27.16 0.41
CA PRO A 21 13.14 26.65 -0.93
C PRO A 21 14.60 26.79 -1.38
N ILE A 22 15.12 25.77 -2.06
CA ILE A 22 16.46 25.78 -2.69
C ILE A 22 16.40 26.56 -4.01
N ILE A 23 15.29 26.44 -4.73
CA ILE A 23 15.01 27.15 -5.98
C ILE A 23 14.19 28.40 -5.66
N THR A 24 14.50 29.53 -6.30
CA THR A 24 13.78 30.81 -6.11
C THR A 24 12.69 31.05 -7.15
N ASP A 25 12.73 30.36 -8.29
CA ASP A 25 11.71 30.51 -9.34
C ASP A 25 10.39 29.87 -8.90
N GLU A 26 9.38 30.72 -8.68
CA GLU A 26 8.06 30.31 -8.19
C GLU A 26 7.34 29.34 -9.14
N ALA A 27 7.51 29.49 -10.46
CA ALA A 27 6.84 28.64 -11.43
C ALA A 27 7.46 27.23 -11.44
N ILE A 28 8.77 27.12 -11.23
CA ILE A 28 9.45 25.82 -11.06
C ILE A 28 9.02 25.18 -9.74
N LEU A 29 8.97 25.96 -8.64
CA LEU A 29 8.50 25.45 -7.34
C LEU A 29 7.07 24.93 -7.41
N GLU A 30 6.16 25.64 -8.09
CA GLU A 30 4.79 25.20 -8.29
C GLU A 30 4.73 23.86 -9.04
N ARG A 31 5.54 23.72 -10.11
CA ARG A 31 5.63 22.45 -10.85
C ARG A 31 6.17 21.31 -9.99
N VAL A 32 7.19 21.54 -9.18
CA VAL A 32 7.71 20.53 -8.23
C VAL A 32 6.61 20.13 -7.25
N ALA A 33 5.90 21.11 -6.67
CA ALA A 33 4.79 20.84 -5.75
C ALA A 33 3.67 20.04 -6.40
N ILE A 34 3.31 20.33 -7.67
CA ILE A 34 2.34 19.54 -8.44
C ILE A 34 2.82 18.09 -8.58
N VAL A 35 4.07 17.87 -8.97
CA VAL A 35 4.64 16.52 -9.18
C VAL A 35 4.68 15.73 -7.88
N VAL A 36 5.08 16.36 -6.77
CA VAL A 36 5.21 15.69 -5.46
C VAL A 36 3.85 15.42 -4.80
N ARG A 37 2.92 16.37 -4.85
CA ARG A 37 1.68 16.31 -4.03
C ARG A 37 0.49 15.70 -4.76
N LYS A 38 0.47 15.66 -6.10
CA LYS A 38 -0.67 15.16 -6.87
C LYS A 38 -0.39 13.79 -7.50
N LYS A 39 -1.46 13.05 -7.82
CA LYS A 39 -1.37 11.76 -8.53
C LYS A 39 -1.32 11.98 -10.06
N PRO A 40 -0.62 11.11 -10.82
CA PRO A 40 0.04 9.87 -10.38
C PRO A 40 1.46 10.07 -9.83
N ARG A 41 1.79 9.35 -8.76
CA ARG A 41 3.11 9.41 -8.07
C ARG A 41 4.27 8.77 -8.86
N ALA A 42 3.98 8.09 -9.96
CA ALA A 42 4.99 7.54 -10.87
C ALA A 42 5.89 8.63 -11.49
N ALA A 43 5.34 9.83 -11.71
CA ALA A 43 6.09 10.96 -12.26
C ALA A 43 7.28 11.36 -11.37
N ILE A 44 7.16 11.20 -10.04
CA ILE A 44 8.22 11.53 -9.09
C ILE A 44 9.43 10.59 -9.30
N ARG A 45 9.19 9.28 -9.41
CA ARG A 45 10.23 8.26 -9.65
C ARG A 45 11.00 8.57 -10.93
N VAL A 46 10.27 8.89 -12.00
CA VAL A 46 10.84 9.23 -13.32
C VAL A 46 11.67 10.50 -13.22
N LEU A 47 11.13 11.56 -12.59
CA LEU A 47 11.86 12.82 -12.41
C LEU A 47 13.18 12.61 -11.65
N LEU A 48 13.14 11.90 -10.51
CA LEU A 48 14.34 11.61 -9.72
C LEU A 48 15.39 10.82 -10.51
N ALA A 49 14.98 9.77 -11.24
CA ALA A 49 15.89 8.96 -12.05
C ALA A 49 16.53 9.78 -13.19
N CYS A 50 15.74 10.61 -13.87
CA CYS A 50 16.24 11.46 -14.95
C CYS A 50 17.23 12.52 -14.42
N LEU A 51 16.92 13.16 -13.29
CA LEU A 51 17.80 14.14 -12.66
C LEU A 51 19.13 13.50 -12.23
N LEU A 52 19.06 12.34 -11.59
CA LEU A 52 20.24 11.59 -11.18
C LEU A 52 21.13 11.24 -12.38
N ALA A 53 20.55 10.72 -13.45
CA ALA A 53 21.28 10.39 -14.67
C ALA A 53 21.94 11.62 -15.30
N LYS A 54 21.28 12.78 -15.29
CA LYS A 54 21.85 14.03 -15.81
C LYS A 54 23.03 14.53 -14.98
N ILE A 55 23.01 14.34 -13.66
CA ILE A 55 24.12 14.74 -12.77
C ILE A 55 25.28 13.76 -12.90
N ASP A 56 25.02 12.45 -12.93
CA ASP A 56 26.05 11.41 -13.12
C ASP A 56 26.70 11.51 -14.50
N ARG A 57 25.91 11.80 -15.54
CA ARG A 57 26.36 11.87 -16.94
C ARG A 57 25.93 13.19 -17.58
N PRO A 58 26.71 14.28 -17.41
CA PRO A 58 26.33 15.60 -17.90
C PRO A 58 26.06 15.71 -19.41
N HIS A 59 26.61 14.80 -20.22
CA HIS A 59 26.45 14.81 -21.68
C HIS A 59 25.10 14.26 -22.18
N VAL A 60 24.35 13.51 -21.36
CA VAL A 60 23.07 12.95 -21.80
C VAL A 60 21.97 14.02 -21.89
N ASP A 61 21.03 13.86 -22.81
CA ASP A 61 19.81 14.65 -22.80
C ASP A 61 18.87 14.04 -21.77
N ILE A 62 18.62 14.77 -20.67
CA ILE A 62 17.73 14.36 -19.57
C ILE A 62 16.35 13.90 -20.05
N ARG A 63 15.88 14.34 -21.23
CA ARG A 63 14.58 13.98 -21.81
C ARG A 63 14.59 12.65 -22.58
N LYS A 64 15.74 11.96 -22.69
CA LYS A 64 15.91 10.70 -23.44
C LYS A 64 16.20 9.47 -22.53
N PRO A 65 15.32 9.13 -21.58
CA PRO A 65 15.53 8.02 -20.65
C PRO A 65 15.24 6.63 -21.25
N PHE A 66 15.11 6.52 -22.57
CA PHE A 66 14.85 5.26 -23.27
C PHE A 66 15.99 5.01 -24.26
N THR A 67 16.72 3.91 -24.07
CA THR A 67 17.87 3.54 -24.91
C THR A 67 17.49 3.17 -26.36
N GLN A 68 16.19 3.02 -26.63
CA GLN A 68 15.64 2.81 -27.98
C GLN A 68 15.48 4.11 -28.78
N ILE A 69 15.73 5.27 -28.16
CA ILE A 69 15.83 6.54 -28.90
C ILE A 69 17.20 6.56 -29.59
N ASP A 70 17.27 7.09 -30.82
CA ASP A 70 18.54 7.25 -31.52
C ASP A 70 19.40 8.34 -30.87
N GLY A 71 20.68 8.05 -30.67
CA GLY A 71 21.68 9.02 -30.21
C GLY A 71 22.57 8.50 -29.07
N GLU A 72 23.80 9.04 -29.00
CA GLU A 72 24.76 8.75 -27.92
C GLU A 72 24.42 9.48 -26.61
N ASP A 73 23.48 10.43 -26.65
CA ASP A 73 22.99 11.22 -25.51
C ASP A 73 21.78 10.57 -24.80
N THR A 74 21.56 9.28 -25.01
CA THR A 74 20.46 8.49 -24.42
C THR A 74 20.93 7.67 -23.23
N TYR A 75 20.01 7.25 -22.36
CA TYR A 75 20.32 6.45 -21.18
C TYR A 75 19.12 5.59 -20.76
N SER A 76 19.34 4.57 -19.92
CA SER A 76 18.24 3.81 -19.32
C SER A 76 17.77 4.48 -18.02
N GLY A 77 16.70 5.27 -18.10
CA GLY A 77 16.11 5.86 -16.89
C GLY A 77 15.54 4.80 -15.94
N ARG A 78 15.05 3.69 -16.50
CA ARG A 78 14.59 2.53 -15.71
C ARG A 78 15.72 1.92 -14.89
N ASP A 79 16.91 1.77 -15.45
CA ASP A 79 18.04 1.20 -14.72
C ASP A 79 18.43 2.10 -13.54
N TYR A 80 18.45 3.42 -13.73
CA TYR A 80 18.68 4.37 -12.63
C TYR A 80 17.60 4.27 -11.54
N ASP A 81 16.35 4.16 -11.97
CA ASP A 81 15.21 4.06 -11.08
C ASP A 81 15.27 2.77 -10.23
N GLU A 82 15.43 1.63 -10.89
CA GLU A 82 15.47 0.31 -10.23
C GLU A 82 16.72 0.14 -9.36
N THR A 83 17.89 0.59 -9.84
CA THR A 83 19.18 0.40 -9.15
C THR A 83 19.38 1.34 -7.97
N TYR A 84 19.05 2.63 -8.12
CA TYR A 84 19.40 3.66 -7.12
C TYR A 84 18.17 4.25 -6.43
N ILE A 85 17.17 4.70 -7.21
CA ILE A 85 16.02 5.42 -6.64
C ILE A 85 15.16 4.48 -5.77
N THR A 86 15.00 3.20 -6.13
CA THR A 86 14.26 2.19 -5.32
C THR A 86 14.78 2.14 -3.90
N ARG A 87 16.08 1.90 -3.74
CA ARG A 87 16.69 1.80 -2.41
C ARG A 87 16.60 3.13 -1.68
N PHE A 88 16.95 4.23 -2.34
CA PHE A 88 16.95 5.56 -1.72
C PHE A 88 15.59 5.95 -1.14
N VAL A 89 14.49 5.75 -1.88
CA VAL A 89 13.16 6.13 -1.37
C VAL A 89 12.69 5.23 -0.23
N LEU A 90 13.12 3.97 -0.19
CA LEU A 90 12.81 3.04 0.89
C LEU A 90 13.60 3.40 2.15
N ASP A 91 14.91 3.62 2.02
CA ASP A 91 15.80 3.95 3.14
C ASP A 91 15.36 5.25 3.85
N TYR A 92 14.77 6.20 3.13
CA TYR A 92 14.28 7.48 3.68
C TYR A 92 12.76 7.59 3.84
N ASP A 93 12.01 6.51 3.56
CA ASP A 93 10.55 6.47 3.66
C ASP A 93 9.87 7.62 2.89
N LEU A 94 10.35 7.87 1.66
CA LEU A 94 9.83 8.96 0.83
C LEU A 94 8.51 8.55 0.16
N PRO A 95 7.50 9.45 0.10
CA PRO A 95 6.11 9.11 -0.25
C PRO A 95 5.89 8.93 -1.76
N VAL A 96 6.48 7.90 -2.35
CA VAL A 96 6.39 7.54 -3.77
C VAL A 96 5.81 6.14 -3.96
N ILE A 97 5.56 5.73 -5.21
CA ILE A 97 5.20 4.33 -5.49
C ILE A 97 6.39 3.40 -5.22
N PRO A 98 6.16 2.16 -4.74
CA PRO A 98 7.22 1.21 -4.41
C PRO A 98 7.86 0.57 -5.66
N THR A 99 7.15 0.60 -6.79
CA THR A 99 7.62 0.05 -8.06
C THR A 99 8.15 1.16 -8.98
N THR A 100 8.92 0.77 -9.99
CA THR A 100 9.45 1.73 -10.97
C THR A 100 8.34 2.53 -11.68
N GLY A 101 8.58 3.83 -11.86
CA GLY A 101 7.67 4.70 -12.62
C GLY A 101 7.62 4.36 -14.12
N PHE A 102 8.68 3.74 -14.65
CA PHE A 102 8.84 3.44 -16.07
C PHE A 102 7.97 2.29 -16.56
N LEU A 103 7.48 1.40 -15.68
CA LEU A 103 6.59 0.29 -16.04
C LEU A 103 5.10 0.64 -15.98
N THR A 104 4.76 1.90 -15.67
CA THR A 104 3.37 2.33 -15.67
C THR A 104 2.81 2.44 -17.09
N PRO A 105 1.48 2.31 -17.30
CA PRO A 105 0.88 2.42 -18.64
C PRO A 105 1.24 3.69 -19.41
N ALA A 106 1.54 4.78 -18.71
CA ALA A 106 1.95 6.06 -19.29
C ALA A 106 3.31 5.98 -20.01
N LEU A 107 4.22 5.09 -19.57
CA LEU A 107 5.63 5.09 -19.99
C LEU A 107 6.12 3.73 -20.53
N ARG A 108 5.54 2.60 -20.10
CA ARG A 108 6.08 1.25 -20.35
C ARG A 108 6.32 0.85 -21.80
N ALA A 109 5.64 1.52 -22.73
CA ALA A 109 5.68 1.23 -24.16
C ALA A 109 6.04 2.47 -24.99
N LYS A 110 6.61 3.50 -24.36
CA LYS A 110 6.87 4.80 -24.98
C LYS A 110 8.38 4.97 -25.18
N ASN A 111 8.88 4.61 -26.36
CA ASN A 111 10.27 4.90 -26.77
C ASN A 111 10.33 6.30 -27.39
N ILE A 112 10.02 7.34 -26.62
CA ILE A 112 9.85 8.71 -27.14
C ILE A 112 10.63 9.74 -26.33
N LEU A 113 11.05 10.81 -27.00
CA LEU A 113 11.63 11.99 -26.34
C LEU A 113 10.58 12.65 -25.43
N LEU A 114 10.94 12.85 -24.15
CA LEU A 114 10.06 13.42 -23.14
C LEU A 114 10.05 14.97 -23.20
N THR A 115 9.16 15.53 -24.01
CA THR A 115 8.96 17.00 -24.14
C THR A 115 7.57 17.43 -23.69
N PRO A 116 7.31 18.72 -23.40
CA PRO A 116 6.01 19.19 -22.90
C PRO A 116 4.84 18.94 -23.86
N ASN A 117 5.14 18.77 -25.16
CA ASN A 117 4.14 18.48 -26.19
C ASN A 117 3.69 17.01 -26.20
N VAL A 118 4.35 16.12 -25.46
CA VAL A 118 4.01 14.70 -25.40
C VAL A 118 2.80 14.48 -24.50
N ASN A 119 1.78 13.84 -25.05
CA ASN A 119 0.67 13.33 -24.25
C ASN A 119 1.01 11.94 -23.69
N LEU A 120 1.45 11.91 -22.43
CA LEU A 120 1.72 10.67 -21.67
C LEU A 120 0.45 9.98 -21.13
N GLY A 121 -0.69 10.15 -21.80
CA GLY A 121 -2.00 9.51 -21.59
C GLY A 121 -2.15 8.45 -20.48
N GLY A 122 -3.18 8.61 -19.67
CA GLY A 122 -3.69 7.62 -18.71
C GLY A 122 -5.13 7.94 -18.34
N ARG A 123 -5.84 7.05 -17.62
CA ARG A 123 -7.25 7.23 -17.18
C ARG A 123 -7.49 8.54 -16.37
N THR A 124 -6.43 9.25 -15.99
CA THR A 124 -6.44 10.55 -15.30
C THR A 124 -5.88 11.68 -16.17
N SER A 125 -6.29 11.75 -17.43
CA SER A 125 -5.88 12.75 -18.44
C SER A 125 -6.25 14.21 -18.10
N GLY A 126 -6.85 14.48 -16.93
CA GLY A 126 -7.11 15.82 -16.40
C GLY A 126 -6.06 16.37 -15.42
N ASN A 127 -5.02 15.60 -15.07
CA ASN A 127 -4.02 16.03 -14.07
C ASN A 127 -2.73 16.53 -14.72
N ASN A 128 -2.40 17.81 -14.46
CA ASN A 128 -1.19 18.55 -14.87
C ASN A 128 0.16 17.95 -14.36
N VAL A 129 0.18 16.72 -13.82
CA VAL A 129 1.38 16.14 -13.20
C VAL A 129 2.43 15.74 -14.22
N TYR A 130 2.06 14.99 -15.26
CA TYR A 130 3.02 14.62 -16.31
C TYR A 130 3.46 15.84 -17.12
N ALA A 131 2.57 16.79 -17.37
CA ALA A 131 2.93 18.05 -18.04
C ALA A 131 3.94 18.86 -17.20
N ALA A 132 3.70 19.00 -15.89
CA ALA A 132 4.66 19.62 -14.98
C ALA A 132 6.01 18.90 -14.97
N MET A 133 6.01 17.55 -14.88
CA MET A 133 7.23 16.75 -14.95
C MET A 133 8.00 16.96 -16.26
N LEU A 134 7.31 16.90 -17.42
CA LEU A 134 7.92 17.10 -18.73
C LEU A 134 8.49 18.52 -18.90
N GLN A 135 7.81 19.52 -18.35
CA GLN A 135 8.31 20.88 -18.31
C GLN A 135 9.55 20.99 -17.44
N LEU A 136 9.58 20.37 -16.25
CA LEU A 136 10.77 20.35 -15.39
C LEU A 136 11.99 19.70 -16.08
N LEU A 137 11.80 18.60 -16.81
CA LEU A 137 12.89 17.99 -17.60
C LEU A 137 13.38 18.96 -18.69
N THR A 138 12.47 19.74 -19.28
CA THR A 138 12.81 20.76 -20.28
C THR A 138 13.54 21.94 -19.66
N ASP A 139 13.11 22.41 -18.50
CA ASP A 139 13.74 23.50 -17.76
C ASP A 139 15.19 23.16 -17.41
N VAL A 140 15.48 21.90 -17.06
CA VAL A 140 16.87 21.41 -16.88
C VAL A 140 17.62 21.34 -18.21
N HIS A 141 16.99 20.83 -19.27
CA HIS A 141 17.63 20.72 -20.59
C HIS A 141 18.01 22.09 -21.16
N THR A 142 17.19 23.12 -20.94
CA THR A 142 17.44 24.49 -21.39
C THR A 142 18.19 25.33 -20.36
N GLU A 143 18.75 24.70 -19.32
CA GLU A 143 19.56 25.33 -18.28
C GLU A 143 18.85 26.44 -17.48
N LEU A 144 17.51 26.43 -17.44
CA LEU A 144 16.73 27.34 -16.59
C LEU A 144 16.87 26.97 -15.10
N VAL A 145 17.15 25.71 -14.80
CA VAL A 145 17.45 25.22 -13.46
C VAL A 145 18.50 24.13 -13.51
N ARG A 146 19.42 24.14 -12.53
CA ARG A 146 20.45 23.09 -12.43
C ARG A 146 19.80 21.78 -11.97
N ALA A 147 20.20 20.67 -12.59
CA ALA A 147 19.70 19.34 -12.22
C ALA A 147 19.89 19.02 -10.73
N GLY A 148 21.03 19.41 -10.14
CA GLY A 148 21.30 19.23 -8.71
C GLY A 148 20.35 19.99 -7.79
N ASP A 149 20.07 21.26 -8.09
CA ASP A 149 19.13 22.07 -7.29
C ASP A 149 17.71 21.53 -7.39
N LEU A 150 17.30 21.11 -8.60
CA LEU A 150 15.97 20.52 -8.80
C LEU A 150 15.84 19.15 -8.13
N LEU A 151 16.89 18.34 -8.12
CA LEU A 151 16.91 17.07 -7.38
C LEU A 151 16.75 17.32 -5.88
N ALA A 152 17.56 18.23 -5.32
CA ALA A 152 17.51 18.57 -3.90
C ALA A 152 16.16 19.19 -3.51
N GLU A 153 15.60 20.10 -4.30
CA GLU A 153 14.28 20.69 -4.04
C GLU A 153 13.15 19.67 -4.13
N THR A 154 13.22 18.74 -5.10
CA THR A 154 12.24 17.65 -5.20
C THR A 154 12.29 16.74 -3.97
N ILE A 155 13.50 16.40 -3.50
CA ILE A 155 13.70 15.61 -2.27
C ILE A 155 13.20 16.39 -1.04
N ARG A 156 13.47 17.70 -0.94
CA ARG A 156 12.99 18.55 0.16
C ARG A 156 11.47 18.55 0.25
N GLN A 157 10.78 18.73 -0.87
CA GLN A 157 9.32 18.67 -0.92
C GLN A 157 8.78 17.28 -0.55
N LEU A 158 9.49 16.19 -0.90
CA LEU A 158 9.13 14.84 -0.47
C LEU A 158 9.29 14.63 1.04
N ILE A 159 10.36 15.17 1.65
CA ILE A 159 10.58 15.13 3.10
C ILE A 159 9.45 15.89 3.81
N ILE A 160 9.14 17.11 3.39
CA ILE A 160 8.04 17.90 3.96
C ILE A 160 6.73 17.14 3.85
N TYR A 161 6.42 16.59 2.68
CA TYR A 161 5.18 15.85 2.46
C TYR A 161 5.10 14.56 3.30
N ARG A 162 6.23 13.87 3.51
CA ARG A 162 6.33 12.72 4.42
C ARG A 162 6.01 13.13 5.86
N ASP A 163 6.63 14.20 6.33
CA ASP A 163 6.54 14.61 7.72
C ASP A 163 5.15 15.17 8.04
N GLU A 164 4.54 15.93 7.13
CA GLU A 164 3.12 16.34 7.20
C GLU A 164 2.19 15.12 7.38
N ARG A 165 2.43 14.04 6.63
CA ARG A 165 1.61 12.82 6.70
C ARG A 165 1.79 12.07 8.01
N LYS A 166 3.03 11.97 8.50
CA LYS A 166 3.32 11.38 9.82
C LYS A 166 2.64 12.16 10.93
N GLN A 167 2.75 13.50 10.89
CA GLN A 167 2.08 14.38 11.85
C GLN A 167 0.57 14.21 11.84
N ARG A 168 -0.09 14.07 10.69
CA ARG A 168 -1.54 13.82 10.63
C ARG A 168 -1.96 12.55 11.35
N ILE A 169 -1.23 11.45 11.15
CA ILE A 169 -1.51 10.19 11.86
C ILE A 169 -1.33 10.36 13.36
N VAL A 170 -0.24 11.00 13.80
CA VAL A 170 0.02 11.27 15.22
C VAL A 170 -1.10 12.12 15.83
N SER A 171 -1.55 13.17 15.13
CA SER A 171 -2.65 14.01 15.60
C SER A 171 -3.97 13.24 15.73
N LEU A 172 -4.30 12.38 14.75
CA LEU A 172 -5.50 11.55 14.81
C LEU A 172 -5.45 10.53 15.96
N LEU A 173 -4.29 9.90 16.17
CA LEU A 173 -4.07 8.99 17.30
C LEU A 173 -4.18 9.71 18.65
N SER A 174 -3.57 10.88 18.77
CA SER A 174 -3.65 11.68 20.00
C SER A 174 -5.08 12.11 20.31
N ALA A 175 -5.87 12.43 19.27
CA ALA A 175 -7.28 12.77 19.42
C ALA A 175 -8.12 11.56 19.88
N LEU A 176 -7.82 10.35 19.40
CA LEU A 176 -8.43 9.11 19.90
C LEU A 176 -8.07 8.82 21.36
N GLU A 177 -6.80 9.03 21.74
CA GLU A 177 -6.36 8.84 23.12
C GLU A 177 -7.01 9.83 24.09
N ALA A 178 -7.35 11.03 23.64
CA ALA A 178 -8.07 12.01 24.47
C ALA A 178 -9.50 11.57 24.82
N VAL A 179 -10.07 10.62 24.06
CA VAL A 179 -11.41 10.03 24.28
C VAL A 179 -11.33 8.74 25.11
N LYS A 180 -10.12 8.26 25.46
CA LYS A 180 -9.95 7.07 26.34
C LYS A 180 -10.52 7.35 27.73
N GLY A 181 -11.65 6.69 28.02
CA GLY A 181 -12.43 6.85 29.24
C GLY A 181 -13.90 6.50 29.03
N ASN A 182 -14.35 6.49 27.78
CA ASN A 182 -15.72 6.17 27.39
C ASN A 182 -16.01 4.67 27.45
N VAL A 183 -17.31 4.35 27.47
CA VAL A 183 -17.80 2.98 27.38
C VAL A 183 -17.24 2.35 26.09
N PRO A 184 -16.61 1.17 26.16
CA PRO A 184 -16.08 0.53 24.96
C PRO A 184 -17.21 0.21 23.98
N LEU A 185 -16.98 0.53 22.69
CA LEU A 185 -17.93 0.25 21.61
C LEU A 185 -18.54 -1.16 21.72
N SER A 186 -19.83 -1.25 21.39
CA SER A 186 -20.51 -2.53 21.31
C SER A 186 -19.94 -3.38 20.16
N SER A 187 -20.18 -4.69 20.20
CA SER A 187 -19.77 -5.59 19.10
C SER A 187 -20.38 -5.14 17.76
N GLU A 188 -21.61 -4.63 17.77
CA GLU A 188 -22.32 -4.18 16.56
C GLU A 188 -21.76 -2.85 16.03
N ASP A 189 -21.36 -1.93 16.92
CA ASP A 189 -20.72 -0.68 16.52
C ASP A 189 -19.35 -0.91 15.89
N ILE A 190 -18.59 -1.87 16.41
CA ILE A 190 -17.33 -2.29 15.81
C ILE A 190 -17.59 -2.89 14.42
N VAL A 191 -18.58 -3.77 14.24
CA VAL A 191 -18.91 -4.31 12.91
C VAL A 191 -19.28 -3.19 11.93
N ARG A 192 -20.12 -2.24 12.34
CA ARG A 192 -20.52 -1.09 11.52
C ARG A 192 -19.34 -0.20 11.14
N LEU A 193 -18.42 0.05 12.07
CA LEU A 193 -17.19 0.80 11.82
C LEU A 193 -16.31 0.10 10.77
N ILE A 194 -16.15 -1.22 10.89
CA ILE A 194 -15.34 -2.01 9.96
C ILE A 194 -16.02 -2.10 8.59
N GLU A 195 -17.35 -2.23 8.54
CA GLU A 195 -18.13 -2.17 7.29
C GLU A 195 -17.92 -0.85 6.55
N GLN A 196 -18.01 0.28 7.26
CA GLN A 196 -17.75 1.61 6.69
C GLN A 196 -16.32 1.73 6.14
N HIS A 197 -15.34 1.14 6.82
CA HIS A 197 -13.95 1.11 6.36
C HIS A 197 -13.76 0.25 5.11
N LEU A 198 -14.41 -0.93 5.05
CA LEU A 198 -14.37 -1.85 3.91
C LEU A 198 -15.04 -1.27 2.65
N ALA A 199 -16.05 -0.41 2.82
CA ALA A 199 -16.77 0.24 1.71
C ALA A 199 -15.92 1.29 0.95
N LEU A 200 -14.74 1.66 1.47
CA LEU A 200 -13.83 2.59 0.81
C LEU A 200 -13.11 1.93 -0.38
N LYS A 201 -12.35 2.73 -1.16
CA LYS A 201 -11.59 2.22 -2.31
C LYS A 201 -10.22 1.69 -1.87
N GLY A 202 -9.77 0.62 -2.53
CA GLY A 202 -8.45 0.04 -2.29
C GLY A 202 -8.37 -0.76 -1.00
N THR A 203 -9.44 -1.49 -0.67
CA THR A 203 -9.65 -2.18 0.61
C THR A 203 -9.33 -3.67 0.56
N SER A 204 -8.71 -4.18 -0.52
CA SER A 204 -8.44 -5.61 -0.71
C SER A 204 -7.54 -6.22 0.37
N ARG A 205 -6.70 -5.42 1.03
CA ARG A 205 -5.88 -5.86 2.17
C ARG A 205 -6.65 -5.89 3.49
N LEU A 206 -7.76 -5.16 3.63
CA LEU A 206 -8.45 -5.03 4.91
C LEU A 206 -9.02 -6.36 5.45
N PRO A 207 -9.63 -7.26 4.64
CA PRO A 207 -10.06 -8.58 5.11
C PRO A 207 -8.92 -9.43 5.71
N VAL A 208 -7.72 -9.36 5.11
CA VAL A 208 -6.50 -9.99 5.65
C VAL A 208 -6.24 -9.47 7.06
N LEU A 209 -6.27 -8.14 7.25
CA LEU A 209 -5.99 -7.51 8.54
C LEU A 209 -7.07 -7.80 9.59
N ILE A 210 -8.34 -7.94 9.19
CA ILE A 210 -9.44 -8.32 10.09
C ILE A 210 -9.20 -9.72 10.64
N VAL A 211 -8.99 -10.71 9.76
CA VAL A 211 -8.71 -12.10 10.19
C VAL A 211 -7.42 -12.17 11.00
N THR A 212 -6.41 -11.38 10.61
CA THR A 212 -5.14 -11.30 11.35
C THR A 212 -5.35 -10.79 12.77
N ALA A 213 -6.07 -9.69 12.94
CA ALA A 213 -6.38 -9.12 14.25
C ALA A 213 -7.13 -10.13 15.13
N ILE A 214 -8.10 -10.87 14.57
CA ILE A 214 -8.85 -11.91 15.27
C ILE A 214 -7.90 -12.96 15.87
N TYR A 215 -6.98 -13.49 15.06
CA TYR A 215 -6.04 -14.51 15.55
C TYR A 215 -5.01 -13.94 16.53
N GLN A 216 -4.51 -12.73 16.30
CA GLN A 216 -3.56 -12.09 17.22
C GLN A 216 -4.11 -11.94 18.64
N VAL A 217 -5.41 -11.63 18.79
CA VAL A 217 -6.01 -11.46 20.12
C VAL A 217 -6.49 -12.78 20.72
N ALA A 218 -6.84 -13.77 19.89
CA ALA A 218 -7.42 -15.03 20.33
C ALA A 218 -6.41 -16.19 20.46
N GLU A 219 -5.15 -16.00 20.02
CA GLU A 219 -4.12 -17.05 19.93
C GLU A 219 -4.02 -17.92 21.19
N ASN A 220 -4.00 -17.31 22.38
CA ASN A 220 -3.88 -18.05 23.64
C ASN A 220 -5.10 -18.94 23.95
N TYR A 221 -6.28 -18.56 23.48
CA TYR A 221 -7.51 -19.34 23.64
C TYR A 221 -7.62 -20.45 22.59
N LEU A 222 -7.14 -20.18 21.38
CA LEU A 222 -7.17 -21.12 20.26
C LEU A 222 -6.03 -22.15 20.31
N ARG A 223 -4.92 -21.82 20.98
CA ARG A 223 -3.64 -22.57 20.88
C ARG A 223 -3.10 -22.62 19.45
N GLU A 224 -3.43 -21.60 18.67
CA GLU A 224 -3.10 -21.41 17.27
C GLU A 224 -2.53 -20.02 17.06
N ARG A 225 -1.49 -19.90 16.23
CA ARG A 225 -0.80 -18.65 15.96
C ARG A 225 -0.88 -18.28 14.50
N ILE A 226 -0.94 -16.99 14.25
CA ILE A 226 -0.79 -16.45 12.90
C ILE A 226 0.69 -16.38 12.51
N LEU A 227 1.00 -16.79 11.28
CA LEU A 227 2.32 -16.59 10.70
C LEU A 227 2.48 -15.17 10.14
N PRO A 228 3.72 -14.67 9.97
CA PRO A 228 3.97 -13.35 9.40
C PRO A 228 3.27 -13.17 8.05
N LEU A 229 2.64 -12.01 7.86
CA LEU A 229 1.96 -11.69 6.60
C LEU A 229 2.98 -11.42 5.50
N GLU A 230 2.78 -12.04 4.33
CA GLU A 230 3.54 -11.71 3.14
C GLU A 230 3.17 -10.30 2.62
N ALA A 231 4.13 -9.66 1.96
CA ALA A 231 3.91 -8.37 1.33
C ALA A 231 2.81 -8.49 0.26
N HIS A 232 1.87 -7.53 0.22
CA HIS A 232 0.72 -7.52 -0.71
C HIS A 232 1.10 -7.60 -2.20
N THR A 233 2.36 -7.33 -2.55
CA THR A 233 2.89 -7.38 -3.92
C THR A 233 3.69 -8.65 -4.24
N ALA A 234 3.83 -9.59 -3.30
CA ALA A 234 4.52 -10.84 -3.56
C ALA A 234 3.69 -11.68 -4.53
N ALA A 235 4.32 -12.20 -5.60
CA ALA A 235 3.65 -13.14 -6.49
C ALA A 235 3.58 -14.51 -5.79
N ASP A 236 2.37 -15.10 -5.70
CA ASP A 236 2.11 -16.41 -5.08
C ASP A 236 3.09 -17.52 -5.51
N SER A 237 3.59 -17.45 -6.74
CA SER A 237 4.51 -18.45 -7.31
C SER A 237 5.94 -18.39 -6.77
N GLN A 238 6.33 -17.34 -6.06
CA GLN A 238 7.68 -17.17 -5.50
C GLN A 238 7.77 -17.44 -4.00
N THR A 239 6.67 -17.34 -3.25
CA THR A 239 6.68 -17.46 -1.77
C THR A 239 6.34 -18.85 -1.26
N GLY A 240 5.63 -19.68 -2.04
CA GLY A 240 5.20 -21.01 -1.60
C GLY A 240 4.12 -20.98 -0.51
N THR A 241 3.45 -19.83 -0.34
CA THR A 241 2.34 -19.66 0.60
C THR A 241 1.11 -20.44 0.16
N ILE A 242 0.37 -20.97 1.15
CA ILE A 242 -0.86 -21.74 0.91
C ILE A 242 -2.06 -20.82 0.69
N GLY A 243 -2.10 -19.70 1.41
CA GLY A 243 -3.16 -18.69 1.36
C GLY A 243 -2.67 -17.34 1.89
N ASP A 244 -3.52 -16.33 1.83
CA ASP A 244 -3.22 -14.95 2.25
C ASP A 244 -2.95 -14.81 3.76
N VAL A 245 -3.58 -15.68 4.57
CA VAL A 245 -3.31 -15.80 6.01
C VAL A 245 -3.10 -17.28 6.33
N GLN A 246 -2.05 -17.58 7.09
CA GLN A 246 -1.68 -18.93 7.47
C GLN A 246 -1.61 -19.04 8.99
N ILE A 247 -2.26 -20.06 9.52
CA ILE A 247 -2.36 -20.33 10.96
C ILE A 247 -1.67 -21.65 11.24
N ALA A 248 -0.72 -21.62 12.17
CA ALA A 248 0.01 -22.78 12.66
C ALA A 248 -0.42 -23.11 14.09
N LEU A 249 -0.21 -24.36 14.50
CA LEU A 249 -0.35 -24.72 15.91
C LEU A 249 0.74 -24.00 16.73
N MET A 250 0.46 -23.74 18.01
CA MET A 250 1.50 -23.19 18.89
C MET A 250 2.61 -24.23 19.19
N SER A 251 2.28 -25.53 19.15
CA SER A 251 3.17 -26.65 19.48
C SER A 251 4.28 -26.89 18.47
N ASP A 252 3.97 -26.69 17.19
CA ASP A 252 4.81 -26.97 16.04
C ASP A 252 4.39 -26.00 14.93
N ASP A 253 5.36 -25.50 14.15
CA ASP A 253 5.14 -24.51 13.08
C ASP A 253 4.35 -25.09 11.87
N ASP A 254 3.61 -26.18 12.07
CA ASP A 254 2.81 -26.84 11.07
C ASP A 254 1.51 -26.09 10.82
N ILE A 255 1.31 -25.74 9.55
CA ILE A 255 0.18 -24.94 9.09
C ILE A 255 -1.07 -25.81 9.01
N VAL A 256 -2.05 -25.51 9.86
CA VAL A 256 -3.29 -26.27 10.00
C VAL A 256 -4.48 -25.57 9.35
N THR A 257 -4.46 -24.24 9.27
CA THR A 257 -5.54 -23.47 8.65
C THR A 257 -4.95 -22.44 7.68
N ALA A 258 -5.52 -22.35 6.48
CA ALA A 258 -5.19 -21.31 5.52
C ALA A 258 -6.46 -20.53 5.14
N TYR A 259 -6.34 -19.21 5.04
CA TYR A 259 -7.39 -18.35 4.52
C TYR A 259 -7.01 -17.77 3.16
N GLU A 260 -7.98 -17.69 2.27
CA GLU A 260 -7.86 -17.01 0.97
C GLU A 260 -8.93 -15.92 0.88
N MET A 261 -8.51 -14.69 0.61
CA MET A 261 -9.39 -13.52 0.51
C MET A 261 -9.79 -13.29 -0.94
N LYS A 262 -11.09 -13.07 -1.21
CA LYS A 262 -11.56 -12.67 -2.54
C LYS A 262 -12.50 -11.47 -2.46
N THR A 263 -12.14 -10.41 -3.18
CA THR A 263 -12.98 -9.23 -3.41
C THR A 263 -13.94 -9.43 -4.59
N ARG A 264 -14.35 -10.68 -4.84
CA ARG A 264 -15.28 -11.08 -5.90
C ARG A 264 -16.01 -12.34 -5.43
N PRO A 265 -17.18 -12.66 -6.00
CA PRO A 265 -17.86 -13.92 -5.72
C PRO A 265 -16.92 -15.12 -5.96
N ILE A 266 -16.94 -16.05 -5.02
CA ILE A 266 -16.20 -17.31 -5.10
C ILE A 266 -16.83 -18.20 -6.16
N THR A 267 -15.98 -18.84 -6.97
CA THR A 267 -16.39 -19.79 -8.00
C THR A 267 -15.91 -21.19 -7.67
N ILE A 268 -16.49 -22.20 -8.31
CA ILE A 268 -16.03 -23.60 -8.20
C ILE A 268 -14.57 -23.73 -8.65
N GLN A 269 -14.15 -22.96 -9.67
CA GLN A 269 -12.77 -22.95 -10.13
C GLN A 269 -11.79 -22.47 -9.05
N ASP A 270 -12.20 -21.52 -8.20
CA ASP A 270 -11.35 -21.08 -7.07
C ASP A 270 -11.11 -22.21 -6.08
N ILE A 271 -12.15 -23.00 -5.81
CA ILE A 271 -12.07 -24.17 -4.91
C ILE A 271 -11.17 -25.24 -5.51
N ASP A 272 -11.31 -25.53 -6.81
CA ASP A 272 -10.47 -26.51 -7.50
C ASP A 272 -8.99 -26.07 -7.52
N LEU A 273 -8.71 -24.78 -7.72
CA LEU A 273 -7.36 -24.22 -7.64
C LEU A 273 -6.78 -24.33 -6.23
N ALA A 274 -7.57 -24.04 -5.19
CA ALA A 274 -7.15 -24.25 -3.81
C ALA A 274 -6.82 -25.72 -3.54
N MET A 275 -7.65 -26.65 -4.03
CA MET A 275 -7.36 -28.09 -3.91
C MET A 275 -6.05 -28.50 -4.58
N GLN A 276 -5.71 -27.90 -5.71
CA GLN A 276 -4.41 -28.12 -6.36
C GLN A 276 -3.26 -27.57 -5.51
N LYS A 277 -3.40 -26.37 -4.93
CA LYS A 277 -2.41 -25.79 -4.00
C LYS A 277 -2.20 -26.67 -2.75
N ILE A 278 -3.29 -27.17 -2.19
CA ILE A 278 -3.26 -28.06 -1.02
C ILE A 278 -2.56 -29.38 -1.35
N ALA A 279 -2.90 -30.00 -2.49
CA ALA A 279 -2.30 -31.26 -2.90
C ALA A 279 -0.80 -31.17 -3.21
N SER A 280 -0.31 -29.98 -3.61
CA SER A 280 1.12 -29.72 -3.83
C SER A 280 1.86 -29.24 -2.57
N SER A 281 1.13 -28.94 -1.49
CA SER A 281 1.69 -28.52 -0.21
C SER A 281 2.33 -29.68 0.54
N ARG A 282 3.33 -29.37 1.37
CA ARG A 282 3.93 -30.32 2.33
C ARG A 282 3.19 -30.34 3.67
N HIS A 283 2.26 -29.42 3.88
CA HIS A 283 1.53 -29.24 5.14
C HIS A 283 0.23 -30.03 5.14
N GLN A 284 -0.12 -30.58 6.30
CA GLN A 284 -1.37 -31.30 6.50
C GLN A 284 -2.44 -30.34 7.03
N LEU A 285 -3.09 -29.62 6.11
CA LEU A 285 -4.14 -28.67 6.47
C LEU A 285 -5.38 -29.39 7.00
N ASN A 286 -5.98 -28.83 8.05
CA ASN A 286 -7.30 -29.19 8.53
C ASN A 286 -8.38 -28.32 7.88
N ASN A 287 -8.09 -27.02 7.70
CA ASN A 287 -9.06 -26.06 7.18
C ASN A 287 -8.47 -25.23 6.02
N TYR A 288 -9.26 -25.02 4.97
CA TYR A 288 -9.01 -24.02 3.93
C TYR A 288 -10.24 -23.14 3.76
N ILE A 289 -10.14 -21.89 4.18
CA ILE A 289 -11.30 -21.00 4.34
C ILE A 289 -11.21 -19.85 3.35
N PHE A 290 -12.21 -19.73 2.48
CA PHE A 290 -12.40 -18.54 1.68
C PHE A 290 -13.15 -17.48 2.47
N ILE A 291 -12.64 -16.25 2.44
CA ILE A 291 -13.29 -15.08 3.02
C ILE A 291 -13.63 -14.13 1.87
N THR A 292 -14.88 -13.66 1.83
CA THR A 292 -15.34 -12.70 0.83
C THR A 292 -16.23 -11.64 1.45
N THR A 293 -16.37 -10.52 0.75
CA THR A 293 -17.35 -9.46 1.06
C THR A 293 -18.52 -9.47 0.07
N GLU A 294 -18.60 -10.52 -0.76
CA GLU A 294 -19.58 -10.65 -1.84
C GLU A 294 -20.58 -11.78 -1.53
N PRO A 295 -21.80 -11.74 -2.12
CA PRO A 295 -22.78 -12.78 -1.92
C PRO A 295 -22.26 -14.18 -2.28
N ILE A 296 -22.50 -15.14 -1.39
CA ILE A 296 -22.10 -16.54 -1.56
C ILE A 296 -23.23 -17.31 -2.25
N ALA A 297 -22.97 -17.82 -3.45
CA ALA A 297 -23.96 -18.56 -4.22
C ALA A 297 -24.17 -20.00 -3.71
N GLU A 298 -25.42 -20.42 -3.58
CA GLU A 298 -25.80 -21.74 -3.06
C GLU A 298 -25.15 -22.94 -3.78
N PRO A 299 -25.00 -22.96 -5.13
CA PRO A 299 -24.29 -24.05 -5.81
C PRO A 299 -22.83 -24.20 -5.38
N VAL A 300 -22.17 -23.09 -5.03
CA VAL A 300 -20.77 -23.08 -4.59
C VAL A 300 -20.66 -23.64 -3.18
N ARG A 301 -21.60 -23.28 -2.28
CA ARG A 301 -21.71 -23.86 -0.93
C ARG A 301 -21.92 -25.38 -0.95
N LYS A 302 -22.81 -25.87 -1.82
CA LYS A 302 -23.01 -27.33 -1.98
C LYS A 302 -21.79 -28.04 -2.53
N TYR A 303 -21.03 -27.37 -3.41
CA TYR A 303 -19.79 -27.94 -3.93
C TYR A 303 -18.74 -28.11 -2.82
N THR A 304 -18.57 -27.13 -1.93
CA THR A 304 -17.63 -27.22 -0.80
C THR A 304 -17.95 -28.36 0.16
N GLU A 305 -19.23 -28.60 0.46
CA GLU A 305 -19.67 -29.74 1.30
C GLU A 305 -19.24 -31.10 0.72
N GLY A 306 -19.24 -31.24 -0.61
CA GLY A 306 -18.78 -32.44 -1.30
C GLY A 306 -17.26 -32.64 -1.28
N VAL A 307 -16.47 -31.60 -0.97
CA VAL A 307 -15.01 -31.70 -0.92
C VAL A 307 -14.54 -32.39 0.36
N TYR A 308 -15.07 -32.00 1.52
CA TYR A 308 -14.69 -32.58 2.82
C TYR A 308 -14.75 -34.11 2.81
N ASN A 309 -15.85 -34.68 2.30
CA ASN A 309 -16.05 -36.12 2.21
C ASN A 309 -14.96 -36.87 1.41
N ARG A 310 -14.24 -36.18 0.52
CA ARG A 310 -13.20 -36.77 -0.34
C ARG A 310 -11.81 -36.60 0.23
N THR A 311 -11.55 -35.53 0.98
CA THR A 311 -10.20 -35.10 1.35
C THR A 311 -9.95 -35.10 2.85
N GLY A 312 -11.00 -35.07 3.68
CA GLY A 312 -10.91 -34.86 5.13
C GLY A 312 -10.50 -33.43 5.52
N ILE A 313 -10.41 -32.52 4.55
CA ILE A 313 -10.05 -31.10 4.75
C ILE A 313 -11.33 -30.29 4.69
N GLU A 314 -11.58 -29.48 5.72
CA GLU A 314 -12.73 -28.61 5.79
C GLU A 314 -12.52 -27.43 4.83
N ILE A 315 -13.43 -27.27 3.87
CA ILE A 315 -13.45 -26.10 3.00
C ILE A 315 -14.70 -25.30 3.28
N ALA A 316 -14.50 -24.06 3.74
CA ALA A 316 -15.58 -23.15 4.06
C ALA A 316 -15.49 -21.88 3.22
N ILE A 317 -16.65 -21.27 2.97
CA ILE A 317 -16.75 -19.93 2.39
C ILE A 317 -17.55 -19.08 3.37
N LEU A 318 -16.91 -18.05 3.89
CA LEU A 318 -17.47 -17.19 4.93
C LEU A 318 -17.51 -15.74 4.46
N ASP A 319 -18.58 -15.05 4.85
CA ASP A 319 -18.65 -13.60 4.72
C ASP A 319 -17.74 -12.94 5.77
N CYS A 320 -16.97 -11.94 5.37
CA CYS A 320 -15.96 -11.29 6.22
C CYS A 320 -16.57 -10.57 7.42
N LEU A 321 -17.69 -9.86 7.21
CA LEU A 321 -18.35 -9.10 8.27
C LEU A 321 -19.09 -10.04 9.22
N GLU A 322 -19.76 -11.07 8.72
CA GLU A 322 -20.40 -12.07 9.56
C GLU A 322 -19.38 -12.88 10.36
N PHE A 323 -18.22 -13.22 9.77
CA PHE A 323 -17.13 -13.87 10.50
C PHE A 323 -16.64 -13.00 11.67
N LEU A 324 -16.43 -11.71 11.44
CA LEU A 324 -16.09 -10.75 12.49
C LEU A 324 -17.20 -10.67 13.54
N ARG A 325 -18.46 -10.56 13.12
CA ARG A 325 -19.62 -10.48 14.01
C ARG A 325 -19.67 -11.67 14.96
N TYR A 326 -19.53 -12.90 14.43
CA TYR A 326 -19.50 -14.10 15.26
C TYR A 326 -18.34 -14.10 16.25
N PHE A 327 -17.14 -13.70 15.79
CA PHE A 327 -15.99 -13.57 16.68
C PHE A 327 -16.26 -12.59 17.83
N LEU A 328 -16.78 -11.39 17.53
CA LEU A 328 -17.03 -10.36 18.54
C LEU A 328 -18.16 -10.71 19.53
N HIS A 329 -19.12 -11.57 19.15
CA HIS A 329 -20.13 -12.06 20.08
C HIS A 329 -19.62 -13.22 20.92
N LEU A 330 -18.84 -14.14 20.33
CA LEU A 330 -18.25 -15.27 21.04
C LEU A 330 -17.14 -14.83 22.01
N PHE A 331 -16.28 -13.91 21.57
CA PHE A 331 -15.17 -13.32 22.32
C PHE A 331 -15.46 -11.87 22.70
N HIS A 332 -16.67 -11.59 23.22
CA HIS A 332 -17.11 -10.23 23.57
C HIS A 332 -16.13 -9.45 24.45
N ARG A 333 -15.38 -10.13 25.33
CA ARG A 333 -14.37 -9.51 26.20
C ARG A 333 -13.09 -9.09 25.47
N LEU A 334 -12.85 -9.59 24.26
CA LEU A 334 -11.67 -9.27 23.43
C LEU A 334 -11.96 -8.19 22.38
N ARG A 335 -13.16 -7.60 22.39
CA ARG A 335 -13.59 -6.70 21.30
C ARG A 335 -12.75 -5.41 21.21
N THR A 336 -12.32 -4.89 22.35
CA THR A 336 -11.47 -3.69 22.41
C THR A 336 -10.07 -4.03 21.94
N GLU A 337 -9.52 -5.16 22.40
CA GLU A 337 -8.23 -5.69 21.98
C GLU A 337 -8.22 -5.97 20.47
N PHE A 338 -9.31 -6.50 19.92
CA PHE A 338 -9.47 -6.70 18.47
C PHE A 338 -9.40 -5.38 17.73
N LEU A 339 -10.16 -4.37 18.17
CA LEU A 339 -10.20 -3.07 17.50
C LEU A 339 -8.82 -2.39 17.53
N ASP A 340 -8.11 -2.51 18.65
CA ASP A 340 -6.74 -2.00 18.81
C ASP A 340 -5.73 -2.77 17.95
N ALA A 341 -5.83 -4.10 17.90
CA ALA A 341 -5.00 -4.93 17.02
C ALA A 341 -5.23 -4.59 15.55
N TYR A 342 -6.49 -4.45 15.13
CA TYR A 342 -6.85 -4.05 13.78
C TYR A 342 -6.33 -2.65 13.43
N GLN A 343 -6.49 -1.67 14.33
CA GLN A 343 -5.91 -0.33 14.17
C GLN A 343 -4.40 -0.40 13.96
N ASN A 344 -3.69 -1.13 14.81
CA ASN A 344 -2.24 -1.26 14.73
C ASN A 344 -1.80 -1.87 13.40
N LEU A 345 -2.50 -2.90 12.93
CA LEU A 345 -2.25 -3.51 11.62
C LEU A 345 -2.48 -2.49 10.49
N VAL A 346 -3.62 -1.79 10.48
CA VAL A 346 -3.96 -0.79 9.45
C VAL A 346 -2.92 0.33 9.37
N ILE A 347 -2.47 0.86 10.51
CA ILE A 347 -1.50 1.98 10.55
C ILE A 347 -0.11 1.52 10.10
N ASN A 348 0.31 0.33 10.49
CA ASN A 348 1.66 -0.18 10.20
C ASN A 348 1.78 -0.87 8.84
N GLU A 349 0.66 -1.21 8.19
CA GLU A 349 0.70 -1.82 6.85
C GLU A 349 1.37 -0.86 5.84
N PRO A 350 2.24 -1.35 4.94
CA PRO A 350 2.84 -0.53 3.90
C PRO A 350 1.79 0.17 3.00
N GLU A 351 2.16 1.30 2.39
CA GLU A 351 1.27 2.05 1.48
C GLU A 351 0.77 1.24 0.27
N SER A 352 1.50 0.19 -0.11
CA SER A 352 1.09 -0.75 -1.16
C SER A 352 -0.12 -1.59 -0.75
N GLY A 353 -0.26 -1.91 0.54
CA GLY A 353 -1.38 -2.66 1.09
C GLY A 353 -2.52 -1.75 1.57
N VAL A 354 -2.21 -0.74 2.39
CA VAL A 354 -3.18 0.23 2.92
C VAL A 354 -2.67 1.65 2.67
N SER A 355 -3.37 2.36 1.79
CA SER A 355 -2.99 3.73 1.44
C SER A 355 -3.16 4.72 2.60
N GLN A 356 -2.37 5.80 2.61
CA GLN A 356 -2.48 6.86 3.63
C GLN A 356 -3.93 7.36 3.84
N PRO A 357 -4.71 7.72 2.80
CA PRO A 357 -6.08 8.19 3.01
C PRO A 357 -6.97 7.13 3.67
N LEU A 358 -6.69 5.84 3.44
CA LEU A 358 -7.44 4.74 4.03
C LEU A 358 -7.13 4.61 5.53
N LYS A 359 -5.85 4.75 5.92
CA LYS A 359 -5.43 4.82 7.32
C LYS A 359 -6.08 5.99 8.06
N GLU A 360 -6.00 7.18 7.48
CA GLU A 360 -6.60 8.41 8.04
C GLU A 360 -8.12 8.27 8.19
N ALA A 361 -8.79 7.70 7.17
CA ALA A 361 -10.23 7.46 7.21
C ALA A 361 -10.63 6.52 8.35
N PHE A 362 -9.89 5.42 8.57
CA PHE A 362 -10.17 4.52 9.69
C PHE A 362 -10.10 5.24 11.04
N LEU A 363 -9.05 6.02 11.29
CA LEU A 363 -8.91 6.74 12.56
C LEU A 363 -10.03 7.76 12.77
N ALA A 364 -10.42 8.47 11.72
CA ALA A 364 -11.55 9.40 11.77
C ALA A 364 -12.88 8.68 12.03
N LEU A 365 -13.13 7.53 11.37
CA LEU A 365 -14.33 6.72 11.60
C LEU A 365 -14.38 6.19 13.03
N ARG A 366 -13.25 5.70 13.55
CA ARG A 366 -13.14 5.25 14.95
C ARG A 366 -13.41 6.36 15.93
N GLN A 367 -12.82 7.54 15.71
CA GLN A 367 -13.03 8.69 16.57
C GLN A 367 -14.51 9.08 16.60
N ALA A 368 -15.17 9.14 15.44
CA ALA A 368 -16.59 9.46 15.36
C ALA A 368 -17.46 8.41 16.06
N ALA A 369 -17.12 7.12 15.96
CA ALA A 369 -17.85 6.06 16.65
C ALA A 369 -17.72 6.17 18.17
N GLU A 370 -16.52 6.43 18.69
CA GLU A 370 -16.26 6.54 20.14
C GLU A 370 -16.83 7.84 20.75
N TYR A 371 -17.11 8.86 19.92
CA TYR A 371 -17.73 10.12 20.34
C TYR A 371 -19.27 10.08 20.34
N ASN A 372 -19.88 9.43 19.34
CA ASN A 372 -21.35 9.38 19.20
C ASN A 372 -22.06 8.57 20.30
N ASP A 373 -21.35 7.75 21.08
CA ASP A 373 -21.93 7.05 22.24
C ASP A 373 -22.19 8.00 23.43
N GLU A 374 -21.50 9.15 23.53
CA GLU A 374 -21.72 10.11 24.62
C GLU A 374 -23.11 10.77 24.57
N ASP A 375 -23.57 11.17 23.37
CA ASP A 375 -24.86 11.86 23.22
C ASP A 375 -26.08 10.92 23.43
N SER A 376 -25.87 9.61 23.44
CA SER A 376 -26.92 8.60 23.65
C SER A 376 -27.19 8.25 25.12
N LEU A 377 -26.38 8.76 26.05
CA LEU A 377 -26.52 8.53 27.49
C LEU A 377 -27.25 9.68 28.23
N ASP A 378 -27.59 10.75 27.51
CA ASP A 378 -28.31 11.93 28.03
C ASP A 378 -29.80 12.00 27.59
N GLU A 379 -30.33 10.96 26.93
CA GLU A 379 -31.78 10.74 26.68
C GLU A 379 -32.32 9.53 27.45
#